data_AF-L0EU58-F1
#
_entry.id   AF-L0EU58-F1
#
_cell.length_a   1.000
_cell.length_b   1.000
_cell.length_c   1.000
_cell.angle_alpha   90.00
_cell.angle_beta   90.00
_cell.angle_gamma   90.00
#
_symmetry.space_group_name_H-M   'P 1'
#
loop_
_entity.id
_entity.type
_entity.pdbx_description
1 polymer ?
#
loop_
_entity_poly.entity_id
_entity_poly.type
_entity_poly.pdbx_seq_one_letter_code
_entity_poly.pdbx_strand_id
1 'polypeptide(L)'
;MIEKLQNMTGISSLARSALINNDSFLDKNTIQQDSNLGFLSLLQDMFKDMSSNLREAEAFSYDAMQGKASAREVVDSIIKAERSLQTSIAVRDKLVSAYLEITKMQI
;
A
#
# COMPACT_ATOMS: atom_id res chain seq x y z
N MET A 1 24.57 6.05 -55.66
CA MET A 1 25.28 6.47 -54.43
C MET A 1 24.85 7.86 -53.93
N ILE A 2 23.58 8.29 -54.07
CA ILE A 2 23.13 9.64 -53.59
C ILE A 2 21.75 9.65 -52.88
N GLU A 3 20.96 8.57 -52.84
CA GLU A 3 19.63 8.60 -52.17
C GLU A 3 19.66 8.03 -50.74
N LYS A 4 20.45 8.65 -49.86
CA LYS A 4 20.44 8.33 -48.41
C LYS A 4 20.21 9.54 -47.50
N LEU A 5 19.56 10.61 -47.99
CA LEU A 5 19.44 11.85 -47.21
C LEU A 5 18.03 12.48 -47.08
N GLN A 6 16.94 11.80 -47.46
CA GLN A 6 15.60 12.42 -47.41
C GLN A 6 14.64 11.84 -46.37
N ASN A 7 15.14 11.10 -45.38
CA ASN A 7 14.31 10.61 -44.27
C ASN A 7 14.87 11.07 -42.91
N MET A 8 15.06 12.38 -42.78
CA MET A 8 15.31 13.09 -41.52
C MET A 8 14.04 13.75 -40.98
N THR A 9 12.87 13.20 -41.31
CA THR A 9 11.57 13.54 -40.71
C THR A 9 11.39 12.80 -39.38
N GLY A 10 12.39 12.87 -38.51
CA GLY A 10 12.42 12.19 -37.21
C GLY A 10 12.63 13.12 -36.01
N ILE A 11 12.70 14.43 -36.24
CA ILE A 11 13.09 15.42 -35.22
C ILE A 11 12.00 16.48 -34.98
N SER A 12 10.99 16.55 -35.85
CA SER A 12 9.80 17.41 -35.67
C SER A 12 8.69 16.77 -34.83
N SER A 13 8.73 15.44 -34.60
CA SER A 13 7.80 14.76 -33.68
C SER A 13 8.26 14.75 -32.23
N LEU A 14 9.57 14.91 -31.97
CA LEU A 14 10.13 14.98 -30.61
C LEU A 14 9.95 16.36 -29.96
N ALA A 15 9.90 17.43 -30.77
CA ALA A 15 9.57 18.77 -30.29
C ALA A 15 8.06 18.95 -30.01
N ARG A 16 7.20 18.14 -30.65
CA ARG A 16 5.74 18.22 -30.47
C ARG A 16 5.22 17.36 -29.32
N SER A 17 5.95 16.31 -28.91
CA SER A 17 5.56 15.48 -27.77
C SER A 17 5.87 16.10 -26.40
N ALA A 18 6.75 17.11 -26.33
CA ALA A 18 7.07 17.81 -25.07
C ALA A 18 6.18 19.03 -24.79
N LEU A 19 5.39 19.51 -25.76
CA LEU A 19 4.51 20.68 -25.60
C LEU A 19 3.02 20.34 -25.45
N ILE A 20 2.63 19.06 -25.48
CA ILE A 20 1.22 18.66 -25.45
C ILE A 20 0.82 17.98 -24.12
N ASN A 21 1.74 17.68 -23.19
CA ASN A 21 1.38 17.03 -21.92
C ASN A 21 2.25 17.47 -20.73
N ASN A 22 2.11 18.71 -20.26
CA ASN A 22 2.29 19.06 -18.83
C ASN A 22 1.90 20.53 -18.52
N ASP A 23 0.65 20.92 -18.76
CA ASP A 23 0.10 22.15 -18.18
C ASP A 23 -0.39 21.89 -16.74
N SER A 24 0.56 21.54 -15.87
CA SER A 24 0.36 21.44 -14.42
C SER A 24 1.55 22.06 -13.67
N PHE A 25 2.03 23.21 -14.15
CA PHE A 25 3.15 23.94 -13.53
C PHE A 25 2.75 25.31 -12.94
N LEU A 26 1.45 25.56 -12.74
CA LEU A 26 0.92 26.73 -12.03
C LEU A 26 -0.26 26.38 -11.08
N ASP A 27 -0.12 25.36 -10.23
CA ASP A 27 -0.95 25.25 -9.02
C ASP A 27 -0.08 25.12 -7.77
N LYS A 28 0.26 26.29 -7.20
CA LYS A 28 0.87 26.43 -5.88
C LYS A 28 -0.23 26.61 -4.84
N ASN A 29 -1.03 25.58 -4.53
CA ASN A 29 -1.84 25.58 -3.30
C ASN A 29 -2.37 24.21 -2.80
N THR A 30 -1.55 23.17 -2.65
CA THR A 30 -2.00 21.92 -1.96
C THR A 30 -0.96 21.26 -1.05
N ILE A 31 -0.02 22.00 -0.46
CA ILE A 31 0.70 21.54 0.75
C ILE A 31 -0.23 21.66 1.98
N GLN A 32 -1.43 21.07 1.92
CA GLN A 32 -2.28 20.80 3.08
C GLN A 32 -3.43 19.82 2.75
N GLN A 33 -3.31 18.95 1.74
CA GLN A 33 -4.32 17.90 1.50
C GLN A 33 -3.80 16.66 0.79
N ASP A 34 -2.51 16.31 0.96
CA ASP A 34 -1.91 15.12 0.32
C ASP A 34 -1.59 14.00 1.32
N SER A 35 -1.47 14.31 2.62
CA SER A 35 -1.20 13.31 3.66
C SER A 35 -2.40 12.43 4.03
N ASN A 36 -3.63 12.94 3.88
CA ASN A 36 -4.86 12.20 4.19
C ASN A 36 -5.22 11.20 3.06
N LEU A 37 -4.95 11.57 1.80
CA LEU A 37 -5.11 10.68 0.65
C LEU A 37 -3.99 9.62 0.59
N GLY A 38 -2.74 9.99 0.92
CA GLY A 38 -1.61 9.06 0.95
C GLY A 38 -1.71 7.98 2.03
N PHE A 39 -2.12 8.33 3.26
CA PHE A 39 -2.34 7.34 4.33
C PHE A 39 -3.52 6.42 4.02
N LEU A 40 -4.63 6.98 3.51
CA LEU A 40 -5.79 6.18 3.12
C LEU A 40 -5.46 5.21 1.98
N SER A 41 -4.65 5.63 0.99
CA SER A 41 -4.17 4.75 -0.07
C SER A 41 -3.30 3.62 0.47
N LEU A 42 -2.34 3.92 1.35
CA LEU A 42 -1.52 2.91 2.01
C LEU A 42 -2.38 1.91 2.80
N LEU A 43 -3.39 2.41 3.53
CA LEU A 43 -4.30 1.56 4.29
C LEU A 43 -5.19 0.71 3.38
N GLN A 44 -5.61 1.24 2.24
CA GLN A 44 -6.38 0.50 1.24
C GLN A 44 -5.55 -0.60 0.56
N ASP A 45 -4.28 -0.33 0.28
CA ASP A 45 -3.36 -1.33 -0.27
C ASP A 45 -3.05 -2.41 0.77
N MET A 46 -2.78 -2.03 2.03
CA MET A 46 -2.65 -2.97 3.14
C MET A 46 -3.90 -3.85 3.33
N PHE A 47 -5.10 -3.29 3.17
CA PHE A 47 -6.34 -4.05 3.27
C PHE A 47 -6.52 -5.04 2.11
N LYS A 48 -6.17 -4.64 0.88
CA LYS A 48 -6.18 -5.55 -0.29
C LYS A 48 -5.20 -6.70 -0.10
N ASP A 49 -3.99 -6.40 0.37
CA ASP A 49 -2.97 -7.41 0.65
C ASP A 49 -3.41 -8.36 1.77
N MET A 50 -4.00 -7.82 2.85
CA MET A 50 -4.58 -8.62 3.92
C MET A 50 -5.70 -9.54 3.42
N SER A 51 -6.60 -9.07 2.55
CA SER A 51 -7.66 -9.89 1.98
C SER A 51 -7.11 -11.00 1.09
N SER A 52 -6.08 -10.71 0.28
CA SER A 52 -5.38 -11.71 -0.53
C SER A 52 -4.73 -12.78 0.34
N ASN A 53 -3.97 -12.35 1.36
CA ASN A 53 -3.29 -13.23 2.31
C ASN A 53 -4.27 -14.09 3.12
N LEU A 54 -5.46 -13.57 3.45
CA LEU A 54 -6.51 -14.36 4.12
C LEU A 54 -7.04 -15.49 3.24
N ARG A 55 -7.29 -15.22 1.95
CA ARG A 55 -7.74 -16.26 1.00
C ARG A 55 -6.66 -17.32 0.78
N GLU A 56 -5.40 -16.92 0.71
CA GLU A 56 -4.28 -17.84 0.62
C GLU A 56 -4.11 -18.67 1.91
N ALA A 57 -4.29 -18.05 3.07
CA ALA A 57 -4.27 -18.73 4.36
C ALA A 57 -5.43 -19.72 4.54
N GLU A 58 -6.62 -19.44 3.98
CA GLU A 58 -7.74 -20.38 3.92
C GLU A 58 -7.41 -21.59 3.03
N ALA A 59 -6.82 -21.36 1.86
CA ALA A 59 -6.36 -22.44 0.98
C ALA A 59 -5.28 -23.30 1.65
N PHE A 60 -4.31 -22.66 2.31
CA PHE A 60 -3.26 -23.36 3.05
C PHE A 60 -3.81 -24.10 4.27
N SER A 61 -4.77 -23.52 4.99
CA SER A 61 -5.43 -24.14 6.13
C SER A 61 -6.27 -25.35 5.70
N TYR A 62 -6.90 -25.29 4.52
CA TYR A 62 -7.57 -26.43 3.90
C TYR A 62 -6.60 -27.58 3.60
N ASP A 63 -5.42 -27.26 3.07
CA ASP A 63 -4.35 -28.23 2.81
C ASP A 63 -3.69 -28.77 4.09
N ALA A 64 -3.61 -27.95 5.15
CA ALA A 64 -3.10 -28.35 6.46
C ALA A 64 -4.07 -29.28 7.20
N MET A 65 -5.38 -29.00 7.14
CA MET A 65 -6.45 -29.87 7.67
C MET A 65 -6.52 -31.23 6.95
N GLN A 66 -6.00 -31.32 5.73
CA GLN A 66 -5.75 -32.58 5.02
C GLN A 66 -4.60 -33.42 5.62
N GLY A 67 -3.95 -32.97 6.70
CA GLY A 67 -3.09 -33.80 7.55
C GLY A 67 -1.59 -33.69 7.28
N LYS A 68 -1.11 -32.56 6.72
CA LYS A 68 0.30 -32.37 6.36
C LYS A 68 1.17 -31.65 7.41
N ALA A 69 0.60 -31.19 8.54
CA ALA A 69 1.34 -30.38 9.54
C ALA A 69 1.38 -31.04 10.93
N SER A 70 2.57 -31.06 11.55
CA SER A 70 2.85 -31.69 12.85
C SER A 70 2.29 -30.84 14.00
N ALA A 71 1.77 -31.47 15.07
CA ALA A 71 1.25 -30.76 16.26
C ALA A 71 2.24 -29.77 16.89
N ARG A 72 3.54 -29.93 16.64
CA ARG A 72 4.60 -28.98 17.04
C ARG A 72 4.59 -27.70 16.21
N GLU A 73 4.36 -27.80 14.89
CA GLU A 73 4.27 -26.64 13.99
C GLU A 73 3.04 -25.78 14.30
N VAL A 74 1.95 -26.40 14.76
CA VAL A 74 0.75 -25.69 15.22
C VAL A 74 1.06 -24.84 16.44
N VAL A 75 1.79 -25.36 17.43
CA VAL A 75 2.15 -24.61 18.64
C VAL A 75 3.11 -23.45 18.33
N ASP A 76 4.11 -23.67 17.46
CA ASP A 76 5.01 -22.58 17.02
C ASP A 76 4.24 -21.48 16.29
N SER A 77 3.26 -21.86 15.47
CA SER A 77 2.39 -20.92 14.77
C SER A 77 1.53 -20.10 15.73
N ILE A 78 1.03 -20.71 16.82
CA ILE A 78 0.27 -20.02 17.87
C ILE A 78 1.16 -19.02 18.61
N ILE A 79 2.39 -19.39 18.99
CA ILE A 79 3.32 -18.47 19.67
C ILE A 79 3.66 -17.27 18.78
N LYS A 80 3.83 -17.50 17.47
CA LYS A 80 4.04 -16.42 16.51
C LYS A 80 2.81 -15.50 16.40
N ALA A 81 1.61 -16.07 16.41
CA ALA A 81 0.37 -15.31 16.40
C ALA A 81 0.19 -14.48 17.69
N GLU A 82 0.53 -15.03 18.86
CA GLU A 82 0.41 -14.36 20.15
C GLU A 82 1.28 -13.10 20.23
N ARG A 83 2.52 -13.15 19.71
CA ARG A 83 3.40 -11.98 19.63
C ARG A 83 2.82 -10.86 18.75
N SER A 84 2.20 -11.23 17.64
CA SER A 84 1.52 -10.28 16.75
C SER A 84 0.27 -9.68 17.41
N LEU A 85 -0.48 -10.49 18.14
CA LEU A 85 -1.65 -10.05 18.90
C LEU A 85 -1.27 -9.06 20.00
N GLN A 86 -0.22 -9.33 20.77
CA GLN A 86 0.28 -8.40 21.80
C GLN A 86 0.67 -7.04 21.21
N THR A 87 1.31 -7.04 20.04
CA THR A 87 1.64 -5.80 19.32
C THR A 87 0.38 -5.06 18.87
N SER A 88 -0.62 -5.79 18.37
CA SER A 88 -1.90 -5.21 17.94
C SER A 88 -2.67 -4.61 19.13
N ILE A 89 -2.62 -5.25 20.29
CA ILE A 89 -3.20 -4.73 21.54
C ILE A 89 -2.49 -3.45 21.98
N ALA A 90 -1.16 -3.39 21.91
CA ALA A 90 -0.42 -2.18 22.24
C ALA A 90 -0.79 -0.98 21.33
N VAL A 91 -1.03 -1.24 20.04
CA VAL A 91 -1.55 -0.22 19.11
C VAL A 91 -2.97 0.20 19.48
N ARG A 92 -3.86 -0.75 19.79
CA ARG A 92 -5.22 -0.47 20.26
C ARG A 92 -5.20 0.45 21.49
N ASP A 93 -4.36 0.13 22.47
CA ASP A 93 -4.30 0.88 23.71
C ASP A 93 -3.80 2.32 23.46
N LYS A 94 -2.80 2.50 22.58
CA LYS A 94 -2.36 3.85 22.15
C LYS A 94 -3.45 4.64 21.43
N LEU A 95 -4.25 4.02 20.57
CA LEU A 95 -5.34 4.70 19.87
C LEU A 95 -6.46 5.12 20.82
N VAL A 96 -6.78 4.27 21.79
CA VAL A 96 -7.75 4.60 22.85
C VAL A 96 -7.22 5.76 23.71
N SER A 97 -5.95 5.74 24.10
CA SER A 97 -5.33 6.86 24.83
C SER A 97 -5.35 8.16 24.03
N ALA A 98 -4.98 8.13 22.74
CA ALA A 98 -5.01 9.31 21.87
C ALA A 98 -6.43 9.84 21.68
N TYR A 99 -7.43 8.97 21.56
CA TYR A 99 -8.84 9.38 21.50
C TYR A 99 -9.29 10.08 22.79
N LEU A 100 -8.95 9.51 23.94
CA LEU A 100 -9.25 10.12 25.24
C LEU A 100 -8.52 11.45 25.44
N GLU A 101 -7.28 11.58 24.97
CA GLU A 101 -6.50 12.82 25.01
C GLU A 101 -7.12 13.92 24.15
N ILE A 102 -7.46 13.61 22.89
CA ILE A 102 -8.15 14.54 21.97
C ILE A 102 -9.50 14.98 22.55
N THR A 103 -10.26 14.03 23.12
CA THR A 103 -11.59 14.33 23.68
C THR A 103 -11.48 15.16 24.96
N LYS A 104 -10.45 14.94 25.79
CA LYS A 104 -10.15 15.78 26.96
C LYS A 104 -9.62 17.16 26.58
N MET A 105 -9.16 17.34 25.34
CA MET A 105 -8.81 18.62 24.74
C MET A 105 -10.01 19.25 23.98
N GLN A 106 -11.24 18.81 24.25
CA GLN A 106 -12.46 19.60 24.08
C GLN A 106 -12.92 19.85 25.53
N ILE A 107 -12.66 20.99 26.16
CA ILE A 107 -12.89 22.40 25.82
C ILE A 107 -11.90 23.22 26.67
#